data_AF-A0A536BPJ9-F1
#
_entry.id   AF-A0A536BPJ9-F1
#
_cell.length_a   1.000
_cell.length_b   1.000
_cell.length_c   1.000
_cell.angle_alpha   90.00
_cell.angle_beta   90.00
_cell.angle_gamma   90.00
#
_symmetry.space_group_name_H-M   'P 1'
#
loop_
_entity.id
_entity.type
_entity.pdbx_description
1 polymer ?
#
loop_
_entity_poly.entity_id
_entity_poly.type
_entity_poly.pdbx_seq_one_letter_code
_entity_poly.pdbx_strand_id
1 'polypeptide(L)' 'MSVEIRPILVVGSVALDTVHTPTESASEVLGGGASYFCVAGSMFAPIQLVAVVGDDFPSVHRALL' A
#
# COMPACT_ATOMS: atom_id res chain seq x y z
N MET A 1 -1.63 -30.32 13.83
CA MET A 1 -0.80 -29.68 12.79
C MET A 1 -0.92 -28.18 12.96
N SER A 2 0.17 -27.50 13.30
CA SER A 2 0.20 -26.03 13.34
C SER A 2 0.51 -25.53 11.94
N VAL A 3 -0.34 -24.69 11.37
CA VAL A 3 -0.06 -24.01 10.09
C VAL A 3 0.90 -22.88 10.39
N GLU A 4 2.10 -22.94 9.82
CA GLU A 4 3.06 -21.84 9.86
C GLU A 4 2.58 -20.73 8.92
N ILE A 5 2.18 -19.59 9.49
CA ILE A 5 1.84 -18.40 8.70
C ILE A 5 3.16 -17.77 8.24
N ARG A 6 3.47 -17.90 6.95
CA ARG A 6 4.68 -17.30 6.36
C ARG A 6 4.41 -15.86 5.92
N PRO A 7 5.41 -14.97 6.05
CA PRO A 7 5.29 -13.62 5.50
C PRO A 7 5.10 -13.65 3.98
N ILE A 8 4.30 -12.72 3.46
CA ILE A 8 4.15 -12.49 2.03
C ILE A 8 5.02 -11.32 1.64
N LEU A 9 5.99 -11.56 0.76
CA LEU A 9 6.77 -10.49 0.12
C LEU A 9 5.95 -9.91 -1.04
N VAL A 10 5.75 -8.60 -1.01
CA VAL A 10 5.01 -7.84 -2.00
C VAL A 10 5.96 -6.88 -2.69
N VAL A 11 5.95 -6.92 -4.03
CA VAL A 11 6.70 -5.98 -4.87
C VAL A 11 5.71 -5.37 -5.86
N GLY A 12 5.71 -4.05 -5.97
CA GLY A 12 4.82 -3.37 -6.90
C GLY A 12 4.75 -1.88 -6.69
N SER A 13 3.77 -1.24 -7.33
CA SER A 13 3.62 0.20 -7.28
C SER A 13 3.10 0.68 -5.92
N VAL A 14 3.74 1.73 -5.42
CA VAL A 14 3.25 2.65 -4.39
C VAL A 14 3.19 4.01 -5.06
N ALA A 15 2.03 4.67 -4.99
CA ALA A 15 1.80 5.90 -5.73
C ALA A 15 0.92 6.87 -4.92
N LEU A 16 0.86 8.12 -5.38
CA LEU A 16 -0.14 9.09 -4.95
C LEU A 16 -1.07 9.36 -6.13
N ASP A 17 -2.32 8.99 -5.98
CA ASP A 17 -3.33 9.07 -7.03
C ASP A 17 -4.17 10.35 -6.83
N THR A 18 -4.60 10.94 -7.95
CA THR A 18 -5.67 11.94 -7.95
C THR A 18 -6.93 11.28 -8.47
N VAL A 19 -7.94 11.18 -7.62
CA VAL A 19 -9.20 10.49 -7.89
C VAL A 19 -10.29 11.51 -8.17
N HIS A 20 -10.97 11.35 -9.30
CA HIS A 20 -12.12 12.18 -9.68
C HIS A 20 -13.39 11.33 -9.67
N THR A 21 -14.41 11.84 -9.00
CA THR A 21 -15.79 11.35 -9.07
C THR A 21 -16.67 12.44 -9.68
N PRO A 22 -17.91 12.15 -10.10
CA PRO A 22 -18.78 13.17 -10.70
C PRO A 22 -19.05 14.41 -9.83
N THR A 23 -18.91 14.29 -8.50
CA THR A 23 -19.24 15.35 -7.54
C THR A 23 -18.07 15.84 -6.70
N GLU A 24 -16.98 15.07 -6.63
CA GLU A 24 -15.86 15.34 -5.72
C GLU A 24 -14.55 14.87 -6.32
N SER A 25 -13.44 15.44 -5.87
CA SER A 25 -12.09 15.00 -6.24
C SER A 25 -11.18 15.01 -5.02
N ALA A 26 -10.28 14.04 -4.96
CA ALA A 26 -9.26 13.95 -3.92
C ALA A 26 -7.88 13.80 -4.57
N SER A 27 -6.94 14.64 -4.17
CA SER A 27 -5.54 14.60 -4.63
C SER A 27 -4.65 13.93 -3.58
N GLU A 28 -3.49 13.44 -4.02
CA GLU A 28 -2.47 12.87 -3.15
C GLU A 28 -2.96 11.70 -2.29
N VAL A 29 -3.93 10.93 -2.81
CA VAL A 29 -4.47 9.75 -2.13
C VAL A 29 -3.46 8.62 -2.27
N LEU A 30 -3.12 7.93 -1.18
CA LEU A 30 -2.26 6.75 -1.28
C LEU A 30 -2.91 5.70 -2.18
N GLY A 31 -2.20 5.38 -3.26
CA GLY A 31 -2.57 4.40 -4.25
C GLY A 31 -1.42 3.45 -4.58
N GLY A 32 -1.52 2.84 -5.76
CA GLY A 32 -0.62 1.77 -6.18
C GLY A 32 -1.06 0.38 -5.71
N GLY A 33 -0.86 -0.61 -6.59
CA GLY A 33 -1.36 -1.97 -6.38
C GLY A 33 -0.73 -2.67 -5.17
N ALA A 34 0.54 -2.36 -4.88
CA ALA A 34 1.21 -2.91 -3.71
C ALA A 34 0.62 -2.34 -2.41
N SER A 35 0.31 -1.04 -2.37
CA SER A 35 -0.32 -0.40 -1.21
C SER A 35 -1.66 -1.07 -0.88
N TYR A 36 -2.54 -1.23 -1.87
CA TYR A 36 -3.84 -1.88 -1.67
C TYR A 36 -3.69 -3.34 -1.25
N PHE A 37 -2.76 -4.09 -1.86
CA PHE A 37 -2.50 -5.45 -1.46
C PHE A 37 -2.00 -5.53 -0.02
N CYS A 38 -1.09 -4.65 0.41
CA CYS A 38 -0.57 -4.66 1.78
C CYS A 38 -1.67 -4.46 2.81
N VAL A 39 -2.57 -3.49 2.58
CA VAL A 39 -3.70 -3.21 3.47
C VAL A 39 -4.68 -4.39 3.53
N ALA A 40 -5.03 -5.00 2.38
CA ALA A 40 -5.94 -6.14 2.37
C ALA A 40 -5.28 -7.42 2.91
N GLY A 41 -4.04 -7.69 2.51
CA GLY A 41 -3.27 -8.89 2.84
C GLY A 41 -2.86 -8.94 4.31
N SER A 42 -2.61 -7.80 4.96
CA SER A 42 -2.24 -7.73 6.38
C SER A 42 -3.34 -8.25 7.30
N MET A 43 -4.58 -8.36 6.82
CA MET A 43 -5.68 -9.00 7.56
C MET A 43 -5.53 -10.53 7.67
N PHE A 44 -4.65 -11.15 6.87
CA PHE A 44 -4.53 -12.62 6.75
C PHE A 44 -3.12 -13.15 7.00
N ALA A 45 -2.08 -12.36 6.72
CA ALA A 45 -0.69 -12.75 6.91
C ALA A 45 0.21 -11.54 7.16
N PRO A 46 1.38 -11.71 7.81
CA PRO A 46 2.42 -10.69 7.84
C PRO A 46 2.85 -10.32 6.43
N ILE A 47 2.93 -9.01 6.13
CA ILE A 47 3.35 -8.50 4.83
C ILE A 47 4.74 -7.89 4.93
N GLN A 48 5.55 -8.08 3.89
CA GLN A 48 6.81 -7.38 3.69
C GLN A 48 6.75 -6.67 2.34
N LEU A 49 6.82 -5.33 2.34
CA LEU A 49 6.75 -4.53 1.14
C LEU A 49 8.15 -4.14 0.66
N VAL A 50 8.40 -4.29 -0.64
CA VAL A 50 9.53 -3.66 -1.34
C VAL A 50 8.97 -2.81 -2.47
N ALA A 51 9.16 -1.51 -2.36
CA ALA A 51 8.75 -0.53 -3.36
C ALA A 51 9.74 0.63 -3.38
N VAL A 52 9.70 1.42 -4.46
CA VAL A 52 10.47 2.66 -4.60
C VAL A 52 9.49 3.82 -4.59
N VAL A 53 9.79 4.83 -3.78
CA VAL A 53 9.05 6.09 -3.73
C VAL A 53 10.02 7.25 -3.87
N GLY A 54 9.53 8.42 -4.27
CA GLY A 54 10.33 9.64 -4.34
C GLY A 54 10.69 10.20 -2.96
N ASP A 55 11.65 11.11 -2.94
CA ASP A 55 12.06 11.84 -1.72
C ASP A 55 10.93 12.71 -1.16
N ASP A 56 9.99 13.10 -2.02
CA ASP A 56 8.77 13.87 -1.74
C ASP A 56 7.62 13.03 -1.17
N PHE A 57 7.78 11.70 -1.07
CA PHE A 57 6.71 10.83 -0.59
C PHE A 57 6.36 11.09 0.89
N PRO A 58 5.10 11.47 1.22
CA PRO A 58 4.73 11.89 2.57
C PRO A 58 4.97 10.83 3.63
N SER A 59 5.52 11.24 4.77
CA SER A 59 5.84 10.34 5.90
C SER A 59 4.61 9.67 6.49
N VAL A 60 3.43 10.30 6.40
CA VAL A 60 2.16 9.73 6.88
C VAL A 60 1.81 8.43 6.14
N HIS A 61 2.11 8.34 4.84
CA HIS A 61 1.87 7.12 4.07
C HIS A 61 2.93 6.05 4.37
N ARG A 62 4.16 6.44 4.70
CA ARG A 62 5.21 5.51 5.15
C ARG A 62 4.93 4.86 6.50
N ALA A 63 4.15 5.51 7.37
CA ALA A 63 3.75 4.93 8.64
C ALA A 63 2.66 3.86 8.50
N LEU A 64 1.92 3.88 7.37
CA LEU A 64 0.88 2.91 7.06
C LEU A 64 1.42 1.65 6.36
N LEU A 65 2.45 1.80 5.53
CA LEU A 65 3.09 0.76 4.73
C LEU A 65 4.27 0.10 5.46
#